data_AF-A0A935EVL3-F1
#
_entry.id   AF-A0A935EVL3-F1
#
_cell.length_a   1.000
_cell.length_b   1.000
_cell.length_c   1.000
_cell.angle_alpha   90.00
_cell.angle_beta   90.00
_cell.angle_gamma   90.00
#
_symmetry.space_group_name_H-M   'P 1'
#
loop_
_entity.id
_entity.type
_entity.pdbx_description
1 polymer ?
#
loop_
_entity_poly.entity_id
_entity_poly.type
_entity_poly.pdbx_seq_one_letter_code
_entity_poly.pdbx_strand_id
1 'polypeptide(L)'
;MSNQLLDILSRTDDAGWLQIVERLQPEMHAVDQRAARIWFAFFPVKLFRALRESANPEEKAKSLLLKGKYRLTDQVDSSAQFLYGHRYWPEVRREVAEYASGGGSSRSLADQILEVATKIATRLGVEVAMVTGITAVAFGTLQQVGIEIFKEPAQAGDYGKSWKKSANQIVEDRKKDDSQGILGFLKSVDKRFTVNFREFEPGYTFKVVNMQDVTTAGRQYKGDYHSKDMRCMRGEGPIPVECRTAACGTCWVGVLSPTEKLAPPNDREINKWRYFGYEGFTANEDSPIRLACQLKAHGNVTLVIPPWNGLIGKLDEKEKETGAAA
;
A
#
# COMPACT_ATOMS: atom_id res chain seq x y z
N MET A 1 -5.56 30.21 -17.40
CA MET A 1 -6.35 30.00 -16.17
C MET A 1 -5.55 29.05 -15.29
N SER A 2 -5.32 29.38 -14.01
CA SER A 2 -4.62 28.46 -13.09
C SER A 2 -5.48 27.22 -12.87
N ASN A 3 -4.89 26.04 -12.96
CA ASN A 3 -5.60 24.79 -12.67
C ASN A 3 -5.56 24.56 -11.15
N GLN A 4 -6.62 24.96 -10.46
CA GLN A 4 -6.67 24.97 -9.00
C GLN A 4 -6.41 23.59 -8.39
N LEU A 5 -6.95 22.53 -9.01
CA LEU A 5 -6.68 21.16 -8.54
C LEU A 5 -5.19 20.82 -8.62
N LEU A 6 -4.54 21.09 -9.76
CA LEU A 6 -3.12 20.78 -9.92
C LEU A 6 -2.26 21.62 -8.96
N ASP A 7 -2.64 22.87 -8.70
CA ASP A 7 -1.98 23.73 -7.73
C ASP A 7 -2.09 23.15 -6.30
N ILE A 8 -3.28 22.70 -5.90
CA ILE A 8 -3.52 22.05 -4.59
C ILE A 8 -2.69 20.77 -4.50
N LEU A 9 -2.80 19.88 -5.49
CA LEU A 9 -2.05 18.62 -5.53
C LEU A 9 -0.54 18.86 -5.45
N SER A 10 -0.01 19.89 -6.13
CA SER A 10 1.43 20.16 -6.08
C SER A 10 1.95 20.46 -4.67
N ARG A 11 1.10 21.04 -3.81
CA ARG A 11 1.43 21.46 -2.44
C ARG A 11 1.16 20.37 -1.41
N THR A 12 0.20 19.47 -1.65
CA THR A 12 -0.11 18.36 -0.74
C THR A 12 1.09 17.42 -0.56
N ASP A 13 1.63 17.36 0.66
CA ASP A 13 2.71 16.44 1.05
C ASP A 13 2.15 15.14 1.66
N ASP A 14 3.02 14.28 2.18
CA ASP A 14 2.64 13.01 2.80
C ASP A 14 1.71 13.19 4.01
N ALA A 15 1.97 14.19 4.85
CA ALA A 15 1.14 14.52 6.01
C ALA A 15 -0.26 15.02 5.58
N GLY A 16 -0.32 15.86 4.55
CA GLY A 16 -1.57 16.32 3.95
C GLY A 16 -2.39 15.17 3.38
N TRP A 17 -1.75 14.23 2.68
CA TRP A 17 -2.42 13.03 2.19
C TRP A 17 -2.93 12.14 3.32
N LEU A 18 -2.16 11.96 4.39
CA LEU A 18 -2.60 11.21 5.56
C LEU A 18 -3.90 11.81 6.13
N GLN A 19 -3.94 13.12 6.35
CA GLN A 19 -5.14 13.81 6.85
C GLN A 19 -6.34 13.67 5.90
N ILE A 20 -6.11 13.77 4.60
CA ILE A 20 -7.16 13.60 3.58
C ILE A 20 -7.71 12.17 3.64
N VAL A 21 -6.83 11.16 3.64
CA VAL A 21 -7.23 9.75 3.68
C VAL A 21 -7.96 9.42 4.97
N GLU A 22 -7.51 9.94 6.11
CA GLU A 22 -8.17 9.79 7.41
C GLU A 22 -9.59 10.38 7.39
N ARG A 23 -9.75 11.61 6.86
CA ARG A 23 -11.07 12.23 6.69
C ARG A 23 -11.99 11.41 5.80
N LEU A 24 -11.45 10.76 4.77
CA LEU A 24 -12.23 9.95 3.83
C LEU A 24 -12.55 8.54 4.36
N GLN A 25 -11.89 8.05 5.41
CA GLN A 25 -12.10 6.68 5.93
C GLN A 25 -13.58 6.33 6.19
N PRO A 26 -14.40 7.17 6.84
CA PRO A 26 -15.81 6.85 7.11
C PRO A 26 -16.64 6.69 5.82
N GLU A 27 -16.20 7.34 4.74
CA GLU A 27 -16.84 7.34 3.43
C GLU A 27 -16.30 6.22 2.51
N MET A 28 -15.40 5.37 3.00
CA MET A 28 -14.86 4.21 2.29
C MET A 28 -15.48 2.92 2.82
N HIS A 29 -15.76 1.98 1.93
CA HIS A 29 -16.10 0.62 2.35
C HIS A 29 -14.92 0.00 3.10
N ALA A 30 -15.19 -0.75 4.16
CA ALA A 30 -14.20 -1.39 5.02
C ALA A 30 -13.18 -2.29 4.28
N VAL A 31 -13.47 -2.70 3.03
CA VAL A 31 -12.58 -3.54 2.23
C VAL A 31 -11.34 -2.76 1.78
N ASP A 32 -11.50 -1.45 1.55
CA ASP A 32 -10.49 -0.56 0.97
C ASP A 32 -9.96 0.49 1.94
N GLN A 33 -10.61 0.72 3.08
CA GLN A 33 -10.17 1.64 4.13
C GLN A 33 -8.66 1.53 4.43
N ARG A 34 -8.21 0.32 4.79
CA ARG A 34 -6.79 0.06 5.08
C ARG A 34 -5.93 -0.02 3.81
N ALA A 35 -6.49 -0.51 2.72
CA ALA A 35 -5.78 -0.60 1.44
C ALA A 35 -5.38 0.79 0.89
N ALA A 36 -6.25 1.80 1.03
CA ALA A 36 -5.94 3.17 0.67
C ALA A 36 -4.77 3.72 1.50
N ARG A 37 -4.79 3.54 2.84
CA ARG A 37 -3.66 3.93 3.73
C ARG A 37 -2.35 3.27 3.28
N ILE A 38 -2.40 1.98 2.96
CA ILE A 38 -1.22 1.23 2.48
C ILE A 38 -0.72 1.79 1.15
N TRP A 39 -1.59 2.15 0.21
CA TRP A 39 -1.17 2.69 -1.07
C TRP A 39 -0.41 4.01 -0.93
N PHE A 40 -0.92 4.94 -0.11
CA PHE A 40 -0.22 6.21 0.16
C PHE A 40 1.09 5.99 0.90
N ALA A 41 1.17 5.00 1.79
CA ALA A 41 2.44 4.60 2.38
C ALA A 41 3.42 4.00 1.36
N PHE A 42 2.91 3.31 0.34
CA PHE A 42 3.71 2.68 -0.70
C PHE A 42 4.28 3.68 -1.69
N PHE A 43 3.60 4.80 -1.90
CA PHE A 43 3.98 5.81 -2.87
C PHE A 43 4.02 7.19 -2.24
N PRO A 44 4.99 7.44 -1.33
CA PRO A 44 5.06 8.70 -0.62
C PRO A 44 5.50 9.83 -1.56
N VAL A 45 4.88 11.00 -1.40
CA VAL A 45 5.14 12.21 -2.19
C VAL A 45 6.58 12.68 -2.04
N LYS A 46 7.18 12.58 -0.84
CA LYS A 46 8.59 12.94 -0.62
C LYS A 46 9.56 12.16 -1.49
N LEU A 47 9.30 10.87 -1.75
CA LEU A 47 10.12 10.07 -2.65
C LEU A 47 9.98 10.56 -4.09
N PHE A 48 8.75 10.80 -4.52
CA PHE A 48 8.47 11.37 -5.85
C PHE A 48 9.18 12.71 -6.05
N ARG A 49 9.03 13.66 -5.12
CA ARG A 49 9.68 14.97 -5.16
C ARG A 49 11.20 14.84 -5.18
N ALA A 50 11.77 14.03 -4.29
CA ALA A 50 13.21 13.81 -4.21
C ALA A 50 13.82 13.25 -5.50
N LEU A 51 13.11 12.37 -6.22
CA LEU A 51 13.55 11.85 -7.51
C LEU A 51 13.36 12.86 -8.64
N ARG A 52 12.23 13.57 -8.68
CA ARG A 52 11.90 14.56 -9.72
C ARG A 52 12.82 15.78 -9.68
N GLU A 53 13.16 16.26 -8.48
CA GLU A 53 13.94 17.47 -8.26
C GLU A 53 15.46 17.20 -8.24
N SER A 54 15.86 15.93 -8.30
CA SER A 54 17.28 15.57 -8.38
C SER A 54 17.82 15.79 -9.79
N ALA A 55 18.98 16.45 -9.88
CA ALA A 55 19.73 16.55 -11.14
C ALA A 55 20.19 15.17 -11.68
N ASN A 56 20.33 14.16 -10.80
CA ASN A 56 20.67 12.79 -11.17
C ASN A 56 19.76 11.80 -10.40
N PRO A 57 18.55 11.52 -10.90
CA PRO A 57 17.59 10.65 -10.25
C PRO A 57 18.11 9.23 -10.00
N GLU A 58 18.99 8.71 -10.85
CA GLU A 58 19.58 7.38 -10.75
C GLU A 58 20.57 7.29 -9.59
N GLU A 59 21.43 8.31 -9.41
CA GLU A 59 22.29 8.40 -8.22
C GLU A 59 21.49 8.61 -6.95
N LYS A 60 20.43 9.44 -7.00
CA LYS A 60 19.51 9.59 -5.87
C LYS A 60 18.89 8.24 -5.49
N ALA A 61 18.37 7.49 -6.45
CA ALA A 61 17.80 6.16 -6.22
C ALA A 61 18.82 5.19 -5.60
N LYS A 62 20.07 5.18 -6.09
CA LYS A 62 21.16 4.38 -5.49
C LYS A 62 21.45 4.79 -4.05
N SER A 63 21.49 6.09 -3.75
CA SER A 63 21.76 6.60 -2.40
C SER A 63 20.68 6.22 -1.36
N LEU A 64 19.46 6.03 -1.83
CA LEU A 64 18.29 5.56 -1.08
C LEU A 64 18.12 4.04 -1.16
N LEU A 65 19.06 3.31 -1.77
CA LEU A 65 19.02 1.84 -1.93
C LEU A 65 17.71 1.34 -2.57
N LEU A 66 17.12 2.12 -3.49
CA LEU A 66 15.86 1.74 -4.12
C LEU A 66 16.05 0.51 -5.02
N LYS A 67 15.19 -0.51 -4.85
CA LYS A 67 15.09 -1.67 -5.73
C LYS A 67 13.63 -1.92 -6.10
N GLY A 68 13.39 -2.50 -7.29
CA GLY A 68 12.04 -2.77 -7.79
C GLY A 68 11.41 -1.56 -8.50
N LYS A 69 10.08 -1.55 -8.61
CA LYS A 69 9.32 -0.49 -9.32
C LYS A 69 8.90 0.59 -8.32
N TYR A 70 9.73 1.60 -8.12
CA TYR A 70 9.46 2.70 -7.17
C TYR A 70 8.83 3.93 -7.81
N ARG A 71 8.89 4.08 -9.15
CA ARG A 71 8.21 5.16 -9.85
C ARG A 71 6.77 4.75 -10.15
N LEU A 72 5.81 5.64 -9.87
CA LEU A 72 4.40 5.41 -10.19
C LEU A 72 4.13 5.42 -11.70
N THR A 73 4.91 6.20 -12.46
CA THR A 73 4.85 6.26 -13.92
C THR A 73 4.97 4.89 -14.59
N ASP A 74 5.71 3.97 -13.97
CA ASP A 74 6.01 2.64 -14.53
C ASP A 74 4.92 1.60 -14.22
N GLN A 75 3.89 1.99 -13.45
CA GLN A 75 2.90 1.08 -12.88
C GLN A 75 1.55 1.74 -12.56
N VAL A 76 1.20 2.79 -13.30
CA VAL A 76 -0.06 3.56 -13.13
C VAL A 76 -1.27 2.64 -12.99
N ASP A 77 -1.39 1.67 -13.89
CA ASP A 77 -2.55 0.78 -13.96
C ASP A 77 -2.49 -0.43 -13.01
N SER A 78 -1.34 -0.71 -12.38
CA SER A 78 -1.15 -1.89 -11.53
C SER A 78 -0.85 -1.58 -10.06
N SER A 79 -0.48 -0.34 -9.72
CA SER A 79 -0.05 0.07 -8.37
C SER A 79 -1.09 -0.20 -7.28
N ALA A 80 -2.37 -0.18 -7.66
CA ALA A 80 -3.52 -0.28 -6.77
C ALA A 80 -4.26 -1.62 -6.86
N GLN A 81 -3.70 -2.64 -7.53
CA GLN A 81 -4.36 -3.95 -7.73
C GLN A 81 -4.82 -4.63 -6.44
N PHE A 82 -4.22 -4.29 -5.30
CA PHE A 82 -4.58 -4.84 -4.00
C PHE A 82 -5.87 -4.21 -3.41
N LEU A 83 -6.38 -3.11 -3.98
CA LEU A 83 -7.66 -2.49 -3.61
C LEU A 83 -8.82 -3.19 -4.33
N TYR A 84 -9.92 -3.43 -3.64
CA TYR A 84 -11.16 -3.93 -4.23
C TYR A 84 -11.69 -2.99 -5.31
N GLY A 85 -11.66 -1.68 -5.04
CA GLY A 85 -12.07 -0.62 -5.95
C GLY A 85 -11.24 -0.53 -7.24
N HIS A 86 -10.08 -1.20 -7.33
CA HIS A 86 -9.25 -1.24 -8.56
C HIS A 86 -10.00 -1.75 -9.78
N ARG A 87 -11.08 -2.53 -9.58
CA ARG A 87 -11.98 -2.95 -10.66
C ARG A 87 -12.64 -1.81 -11.43
N TYR A 88 -12.74 -0.63 -10.82
CA TYR A 88 -13.31 0.58 -11.42
C TYR A 88 -12.21 1.51 -11.94
N TRP A 89 -10.95 1.08 -11.93
CA TRP A 89 -9.81 1.93 -12.28
C TRP A 89 -9.92 2.62 -13.64
N PRO A 90 -10.33 1.94 -14.74
CA PRO A 90 -10.47 2.61 -16.03
C PRO A 90 -11.43 3.80 -15.99
N GLU A 91 -12.61 3.64 -15.36
CA GLU A 91 -13.60 4.70 -15.23
C GLU A 91 -13.17 5.79 -14.25
N VAL A 92 -12.57 5.41 -13.12
CA VAL A 92 -12.04 6.35 -12.12
C VAL A 92 -10.96 7.22 -12.74
N ARG A 93 -10.00 6.62 -13.47
CA ARG A 93 -8.91 7.33 -14.14
C ARG A 93 -9.47 8.32 -15.16
N ARG A 94 -10.41 7.90 -16.00
CA ARG A 94 -11.07 8.79 -16.97
C ARG A 94 -11.72 9.98 -16.27
N GLU A 95 -12.50 9.75 -15.23
CA GLU A 95 -13.21 10.84 -14.54
C GLU A 95 -12.30 11.82 -13.82
N VAL A 96 -11.25 11.32 -13.17
CA VAL A 96 -10.28 12.18 -12.51
C VAL A 96 -9.50 13.00 -13.55
N ALA A 97 -9.18 12.42 -14.70
CA ALA A 97 -8.54 13.14 -15.81
C ALA A 97 -9.44 14.24 -16.41
N GLU A 98 -10.73 13.94 -16.59
CA GLU A 98 -11.74 14.93 -17.01
C GLU A 98 -11.89 16.06 -15.99
N TYR A 99 -12.02 15.71 -14.70
CA TYR A 99 -12.15 16.67 -13.61
C TYR A 99 -10.94 17.59 -13.52
N ALA A 100 -9.74 17.01 -13.59
CA ALA A 100 -8.49 17.76 -13.60
C ALA A 100 -8.36 18.67 -14.83
N SER A 101 -8.86 18.25 -15.99
CA SER A 101 -8.88 19.10 -17.19
C SER A 101 -9.82 20.29 -17.05
N GLY A 102 -10.90 20.14 -16.27
CA GLY A 102 -11.84 21.22 -15.94
C GLY A 102 -11.32 22.24 -14.91
N GLY A 103 -10.13 22.03 -14.33
CA GLY A 103 -9.50 22.94 -13.38
C GLY A 103 -9.82 22.66 -11.90
N GLY A 104 -10.73 21.72 -11.62
CA GLY A 104 -11.20 21.40 -10.28
C GLY A 104 -12.09 22.49 -9.65
N SER A 105 -12.20 22.46 -8.32
CA SER A 105 -12.95 23.47 -7.55
C SER A 105 -12.12 24.08 -6.42
N SER A 106 -12.64 25.14 -5.80
CA SER A 106 -12.03 25.78 -4.62
C SER A 106 -12.28 25.03 -3.30
N ARG A 107 -13.01 23.91 -3.33
CA ARG A 107 -13.29 23.09 -2.15
C ARG A 107 -12.03 22.37 -1.66
N SER A 108 -12.09 21.81 -0.46
CA SER A 108 -10.99 20.99 0.06
C SER A 108 -10.74 19.77 -0.83
N LEU A 109 -9.51 19.27 -0.88
CA LEU A 109 -9.15 18.13 -1.73
C LEU A 109 -9.98 16.87 -1.41
N ALA A 110 -10.32 16.65 -0.13
CA ALA A 110 -11.21 15.56 0.27
C ALA A 110 -12.64 15.72 -0.30
N ASP A 111 -13.19 16.94 -0.32
CA ASP A 111 -14.51 17.21 -0.91
C ASP A 111 -14.49 17.01 -2.42
N GLN A 112 -13.40 17.41 -3.09
CA GLN A 112 -13.21 17.18 -4.53
C GLN A 112 -13.16 15.67 -4.85
N ILE A 113 -12.46 14.88 -4.03
CA ILE A 113 -12.42 13.42 -4.16
C ILE A 113 -13.83 12.82 -4.00
N LEU A 114 -14.59 13.24 -2.98
CA LEU A 114 -15.96 12.75 -2.75
C LEU A 114 -16.93 13.16 -3.87
N GLU A 115 -16.78 14.37 -4.41
CA GLU A 115 -17.56 14.85 -5.55
C GLU A 115 -17.35 13.96 -6.79
N VAL A 116 -16.08 13.68 -7.12
CA VAL A 116 -15.74 12.81 -8.25
C VAL A 116 -16.16 11.36 -7.98
N ALA A 117 -15.95 10.85 -6.77
CA ALA A 117 -16.38 9.53 -6.35
C ALA A 117 -17.91 9.37 -6.48
N THR A 118 -18.68 10.38 -6.07
CA THR A 118 -20.14 10.39 -6.22
C THR A 118 -20.56 10.32 -7.69
N LYS A 119 -19.93 11.14 -8.55
CA LYS A 119 -20.18 11.11 -10.00
C LYS A 119 -19.90 9.74 -10.62
N ILE A 120 -18.78 9.11 -10.24
CA ILE A 120 -18.40 7.77 -10.69
C ILE A 120 -19.42 6.73 -10.20
N ALA A 121 -19.76 6.76 -8.91
CA ALA A 121 -20.68 5.83 -8.27
C ALA A 121 -22.07 5.86 -8.93
N THR A 122 -22.63 7.05 -9.15
CA THR A 122 -23.91 7.23 -9.86
C THR A 122 -23.87 6.63 -11.25
N ARG A 123 -22.79 6.82 -12.01
CA ARG A 123 -22.68 6.26 -13.36
C ARG A 123 -22.57 4.74 -13.37
N LEU A 124 -21.83 4.19 -12.42
CA LEU A 124 -21.59 2.75 -12.32
C LEU A 124 -22.73 2.01 -11.62
N GLY A 125 -23.68 2.71 -10.99
CA GLY A 125 -24.74 2.09 -10.21
C GLY A 125 -24.23 1.37 -8.96
N VAL A 126 -23.17 1.89 -8.34
CA VAL A 126 -22.56 1.34 -7.12
C VAL A 126 -22.61 2.35 -5.97
N GLU A 127 -22.39 1.90 -4.74
CA GLU A 127 -22.30 2.81 -3.59
C GLU A 127 -21.04 3.67 -3.68
N VAL A 128 -21.12 4.93 -3.25
CA VAL A 128 -19.97 5.87 -3.22
C VAL A 128 -18.78 5.26 -2.46
N ALA A 129 -19.08 4.58 -1.35
CA ALA A 129 -18.10 3.87 -0.53
C ALA A 129 -17.23 2.86 -1.28
N MET A 130 -17.72 2.31 -2.40
CA MET A 130 -17.00 1.34 -3.24
C MET A 130 -15.93 1.98 -4.13
N VAL A 131 -16.01 3.29 -4.36
CA VAL A 131 -15.12 4.02 -5.28
C VAL A 131 -14.34 5.14 -4.61
N THR A 132 -14.69 5.57 -3.39
CA THR A 132 -13.99 6.62 -2.64
C THR A 132 -12.48 6.34 -2.52
N GLY A 133 -12.11 5.14 -2.06
CA GLY A 133 -10.70 4.78 -1.83
C GLY A 133 -9.86 4.78 -3.11
N ILE A 134 -10.35 4.15 -4.18
CA ILE A 134 -9.66 4.14 -5.47
C ILE A 134 -9.64 5.53 -6.14
N THR A 135 -10.64 6.37 -5.88
CA THR A 135 -10.65 7.76 -6.35
C THR A 135 -9.58 8.59 -5.64
N ALA A 136 -9.39 8.44 -4.32
CA ALA A 136 -8.28 9.07 -3.62
C ALA A 136 -6.93 8.65 -4.19
N VAL A 137 -6.74 7.35 -4.44
CA VAL A 137 -5.55 6.79 -5.10
C VAL A 137 -5.34 7.38 -6.50
N ALA A 138 -6.40 7.61 -7.26
CA ALA A 138 -6.32 8.23 -8.58
C ALA A 138 -5.84 9.69 -8.51
N PHE A 139 -6.30 10.48 -7.55
CA PHE A 139 -5.79 11.84 -7.33
C PHE A 139 -4.31 11.84 -6.87
N GLY A 140 -3.94 10.92 -5.98
CA GLY A 140 -2.55 10.74 -5.56
C GLY A 140 -1.63 10.31 -6.73
N THR A 141 -2.16 9.45 -7.61
CA THR A 141 -1.46 9.04 -8.84
C THR A 141 -1.28 10.23 -9.78
N LEU A 142 -2.35 11.01 -10.03
CA LEU A 142 -2.32 12.22 -10.86
C LEU A 142 -1.25 13.20 -10.39
N GLN A 143 -1.11 13.41 -9.08
CA GLN A 143 -0.08 14.29 -8.52
C GLN A 143 1.34 13.86 -8.93
N GLN A 144 1.62 12.55 -8.90
CA GLN A 144 2.96 12.02 -9.10
C GLN A 144 3.31 11.77 -10.57
N VAL A 145 2.32 11.48 -11.43
CA VAL A 145 2.57 11.20 -12.85
C VAL A 145 2.27 12.37 -13.76
N GLY A 146 1.53 13.37 -13.27
CA GLY A 146 1.11 14.53 -14.05
C GLY A 146 -0.05 14.20 -15.00
N ILE A 147 -0.74 15.26 -15.45
CA ILE A 147 -1.98 15.14 -16.22
C ILE A 147 -1.79 14.47 -17.59
N GLU A 148 -0.62 14.65 -18.23
CA GLU A 148 -0.36 14.10 -19.55
C GLU A 148 -0.33 12.56 -19.54
N ILE A 149 0.48 11.97 -18.65
CA ILE A 149 0.50 10.51 -18.46
C ILE A 149 -0.86 10.03 -17.94
N PHE A 150 -1.45 10.76 -16.99
CA PHE A 150 -2.69 10.33 -16.35
C PHE A 150 -3.88 10.26 -17.31
N LYS A 151 -3.94 11.14 -18.32
CA LYS A 151 -4.99 11.18 -19.35
C LYS A 151 -4.97 10.02 -20.33
N GLU A 152 -3.84 9.33 -20.48
CA GLU A 152 -3.78 8.17 -21.35
C GLU A 152 -4.84 7.14 -20.92
N PRO A 153 -5.50 6.44 -21.87
CA PRO A 153 -6.42 5.38 -21.52
C PRO A 153 -5.75 4.31 -20.65
N ALA A 154 -6.50 3.75 -19.71
CA ALA A 154 -6.03 2.63 -18.92
C ALA A 154 -5.66 1.45 -19.83
N GLN A 155 -4.49 0.84 -19.58
CA GLN A 155 -4.03 -0.31 -20.36
C GLN A 155 -4.97 -1.51 -20.17
N ALA A 156 -4.89 -2.52 -21.05
CA ALA A 156 -5.64 -3.75 -20.85
C ALA A 156 -5.19 -4.44 -19.54
N GLY A 157 -6.14 -4.82 -18.69
CA GLY A 157 -5.85 -5.40 -17.39
C GLY A 157 -6.96 -6.33 -16.86
N ASP A 158 -6.64 -7.01 -15.76
CA ASP A 158 -7.59 -7.86 -15.05
C ASP A 158 -8.71 -7.04 -14.40
N TYR A 159 -8.40 -5.87 -13.82
CA TYR A 159 -9.34 -4.93 -13.19
C TYR A 159 -10.48 -5.62 -12.46
N GLY A 160 -10.16 -6.50 -11.53
CA GLY A 160 -11.19 -7.15 -10.73
C GLY A 160 -11.77 -8.43 -11.31
N LYS A 161 -11.47 -8.84 -12.55
CA LYS A 161 -12.04 -10.06 -13.16
C LYS A 161 -11.71 -11.33 -12.37
N SER A 162 -10.56 -11.38 -11.71
CA SER A 162 -10.18 -12.46 -10.79
C SER A 162 -10.96 -12.47 -9.47
N TRP A 163 -11.65 -11.38 -9.12
CA TRP A 163 -12.36 -11.26 -7.86
C TRP A 163 -13.73 -11.92 -7.92
N LYS A 164 -13.82 -13.09 -7.29
CA LYS A 164 -15.05 -13.89 -7.24
C LYS A 164 -15.94 -13.60 -6.02
N LYS A 165 -15.48 -12.76 -5.10
CA LYS A 165 -16.14 -12.50 -3.81
C LYS A 165 -16.63 -11.05 -3.74
N SER A 166 -17.73 -10.84 -3.03
CA SER A 166 -18.21 -9.48 -2.72
C SER A 166 -17.32 -8.80 -1.66
N ALA A 167 -17.32 -7.47 -1.63
CA ALA A 167 -16.54 -6.67 -0.69
C ALA A 167 -16.75 -7.10 0.78
N ASN A 168 -18.01 -7.27 1.20
CA ASN A 168 -18.35 -7.76 2.53
C ASN A 168 -17.79 -9.15 2.82
N GLN A 169 -17.84 -10.05 1.83
CA GLN A 169 -17.34 -11.41 1.99
C GLN A 169 -15.82 -11.44 2.18
N ILE A 170 -15.07 -10.53 1.54
CA ILE A 170 -13.62 -10.37 1.76
C ILE A 170 -13.33 -9.83 3.17
N VAL A 171 -14.07 -8.81 3.62
CA VAL A 171 -13.93 -8.28 4.97
C VAL A 171 -14.15 -9.38 6.01
N GLU A 172 -15.20 -10.19 5.83
CA GLU A 172 -15.48 -11.32 6.71
C GLU A 172 -14.42 -12.43 6.62
N ASP A 173 -13.92 -12.73 5.43
CA ASP A 173 -12.89 -13.75 5.27
C ASP A 173 -11.55 -13.34 5.90
N ARG A 174 -11.19 -12.05 5.88
CA ARG A 174 -10.00 -11.52 6.59
C ARG A 174 -10.12 -11.71 8.12
N LYS A 175 -11.33 -11.72 8.67
CA LYS A 175 -11.60 -11.97 10.10
C LYS A 175 -11.54 -13.45 10.48
N LYS A 176 -11.75 -14.38 9.56
CA LYS A 176 -11.74 -15.82 9.86
C LYS A 176 -10.31 -16.38 9.97
N ASP A 177 -10.15 -17.35 10.85
CA ASP A 177 -8.93 -18.14 10.96
C ASP A 177 -9.15 -19.56 10.43
N ASP A 178 -8.07 -20.20 10.04
CA ASP A 178 -8.09 -21.61 9.63
C ASP A 178 -8.63 -22.50 10.77
N SER A 179 -9.42 -23.50 10.42
CA SER A 179 -9.80 -24.54 11.36
C SER A 179 -8.55 -25.26 11.89
N GLN A 180 -8.45 -25.38 13.21
CA GLN A 180 -7.35 -26.06 13.90
C GLN A 180 -7.62 -27.57 14.13
N GLY A 181 -8.70 -28.09 13.53
CA GLY A 181 -9.23 -29.45 13.73
C GLY A 181 -10.23 -29.56 14.88
N ILE A 182 -10.85 -30.74 15.02
CA ILE A 182 -11.96 -31.01 15.98
C ILE A 182 -11.56 -30.76 17.45
N LEU A 183 -10.28 -30.96 17.79
CA LEU A 183 -9.71 -30.68 19.12
C LEU A 183 -8.74 -29.49 19.11
N GLY A 184 -8.89 -28.57 18.17
CA GLY A 184 -7.97 -27.45 17.95
C GLY A 184 -7.83 -26.50 19.14
N PHE A 185 -8.80 -26.48 20.05
CA PHE A 185 -8.73 -25.70 21.30
C PHE A 185 -7.67 -26.22 22.29
N LEU A 186 -7.27 -27.49 22.20
CA LEU A 186 -6.21 -28.08 23.02
C LEU A 186 -4.80 -27.77 22.48
N LYS A 187 -4.69 -27.35 21.22
CA LYS A 187 -3.40 -26.95 20.62
C LYS A 187 -3.11 -25.51 21.01
N SER A 188 -2.01 -25.25 21.72
CA SER A 188 -1.58 -23.88 22.05
C SER A 188 -0.40 -23.42 21.19
N VAL A 189 0.60 -24.28 20.98
CA VAL A 189 1.87 -23.91 20.32
C VAL A 189 1.94 -24.27 18.84
N ASP A 190 1.34 -25.37 18.40
CA ASP A 190 1.45 -25.86 17.02
C ASP A 190 0.29 -25.44 16.12
N LYS A 191 -0.48 -24.42 16.51
CA LYS A 191 -1.51 -23.86 15.64
C LYS A 191 -0.87 -23.31 14.37
N ARG A 192 -1.52 -23.54 13.23
CA ARG A 192 -1.05 -23.07 11.93
C ARG A 192 -2.09 -22.16 11.33
N PHE A 193 -1.62 -21.03 10.84
CA PHE A 193 -2.43 -20.00 10.19
C PHE A 193 -1.99 -19.79 8.75
N THR A 194 -2.86 -19.23 7.94
CA THR A 194 -2.56 -18.86 6.56
C THR A 194 -2.04 -17.44 6.49
N VAL A 195 -0.90 -17.27 5.83
CA VAL A 195 -0.46 -15.99 5.28
C VAL A 195 -0.83 -15.95 3.80
N ASN A 196 -1.62 -14.96 3.40
CA ASN A 196 -1.94 -14.65 2.01
C ASN A 196 -1.20 -13.37 1.61
N PHE A 197 -0.42 -13.39 0.55
CA PHE A 197 0.34 -12.22 0.11
C PHE A 197 -0.05 -11.71 -1.29
N ARG A 198 -1.07 -12.34 -1.91
CA ARG A 198 -1.84 -11.83 -3.06
C ARG A 198 -3.28 -12.32 -2.96
N GLU A 199 -4.13 -11.54 -2.31
CA GLU A 199 -5.47 -12.00 -1.87
C GLU A 199 -6.38 -12.50 -3.01
N PHE A 200 -6.14 -12.04 -4.25
CA PHE A 200 -7.02 -12.31 -5.40
C PHE A 200 -6.47 -13.36 -6.34
N GLU A 201 -5.22 -13.78 -6.14
CA GLU A 201 -4.59 -14.80 -6.94
C GLU A 201 -4.55 -16.13 -6.16
N PRO A 202 -5.20 -17.19 -6.66
CA PRO A 202 -5.10 -18.51 -6.06
C PRO A 202 -3.65 -18.98 -5.98
N GLY A 203 -3.31 -19.64 -4.86
CA GLY A 203 -2.00 -20.25 -4.67
C GLY A 203 -0.94 -19.37 -4.03
N TYR A 204 -1.18 -18.07 -3.84
CA TYR A 204 -0.23 -17.14 -3.19
C TYR A 204 -0.39 -17.12 -1.67
N THR A 205 -0.34 -18.31 -1.07
CA THR A 205 -0.47 -18.51 0.37
C THR A 205 0.59 -19.46 0.91
N PHE A 206 0.96 -19.27 2.18
CA PHE A 206 1.80 -20.20 2.92
C PHE A 206 1.34 -20.31 4.38
N LYS A 207 1.82 -21.32 5.09
CA LYS A 207 1.46 -21.54 6.51
C LYS A 207 2.49 -20.92 7.44
N VAL A 208 2.02 -20.30 8.52
CA VAL A 208 2.82 -19.78 9.63
C VAL A 208 2.41 -20.49 10.92
N VAL A 209 3.39 -20.90 11.73
CA VAL A 209 3.12 -21.42 13.07
C VAL A 209 2.79 -20.25 14.00
N ASN A 210 1.93 -20.47 14.98
CA ASN A 210 1.57 -19.47 15.98
C ASN A 210 2.82 -18.75 16.54
N MET A 211 2.81 -17.42 16.50
CA MET A 211 3.88 -16.53 16.96
C MET A 211 5.23 -16.66 16.24
N GLN A 212 5.29 -17.38 15.12
CA GLN A 212 6.46 -17.43 14.24
C GLN A 212 6.54 -16.14 13.39
N ASP A 213 7.77 -15.69 13.12
CA ASP A 213 7.99 -14.58 12.18
C ASP A 213 7.54 -14.98 10.76
N VAL A 214 6.76 -14.10 10.12
CA VAL A 214 6.17 -14.36 8.80
C VAL A 214 7.24 -14.67 7.74
N THR A 215 8.37 -13.96 7.74
CA THR A 215 9.46 -14.27 6.78
C THR A 215 10.14 -15.61 7.02
N THR A 216 10.16 -16.12 8.26
CA THR A 216 10.68 -17.46 8.59
C THR A 216 9.75 -18.54 8.05
N ALA A 217 8.45 -18.36 8.20
CA ALA A 217 7.43 -19.19 7.56
C ALA A 217 7.51 -19.13 6.03
N GLY A 218 7.62 -17.92 5.47
CA GLY A 218 7.67 -17.70 4.02
C GLY A 218 8.82 -18.40 3.32
N ARG A 219 9.97 -18.59 3.98
CA ARG A 219 11.11 -19.35 3.43
C ARG A 219 10.79 -20.81 3.14
N GLN A 220 9.82 -21.39 3.83
CA GLN A 220 9.40 -22.78 3.63
C GLN A 220 8.48 -22.93 2.40
N TYR A 221 7.94 -21.83 1.88
CA TYR A 221 7.14 -21.81 0.68
C TYR A 221 8.06 -21.96 -0.53
N LYS A 222 7.99 -23.10 -1.20
CA LYS A 222 8.94 -23.47 -2.27
C LYS A 222 8.61 -22.74 -3.58
N GLY A 223 9.64 -22.16 -4.18
CA GLY A 223 9.57 -21.55 -5.50
C GLY A 223 10.83 -20.73 -5.80
N ASP A 224 11.05 -20.44 -7.07
CA ASP A 224 12.08 -19.48 -7.47
C ASP A 224 11.51 -18.06 -7.46
N TYR A 225 11.51 -17.43 -6.28
CA TYR A 225 11.04 -16.06 -6.13
C TYR A 225 12.08 -15.04 -6.54
N HIS A 226 13.37 -15.36 -6.46
CA HIS A 226 14.44 -14.46 -6.87
C HIS A 226 14.37 -14.13 -8.37
N SER A 227 14.09 -15.15 -9.21
CA SER A 227 13.92 -14.92 -10.66
C SER A 227 12.63 -14.17 -10.99
N LYS A 228 11.63 -14.17 -10.11
CA LYS A 228 10.38 -13.40 -10.28
C LYS A 228 10.50 -11.97 -9.75
N ASP A 229 11.28 -11.78 -8.70
CA ASP A 229 11.53 -10.52 -8.03
C ASP A 229 12.94 -10.55 -7.44
N MET A 230 13.86 -9.81 -8.05
CA MET A 230 15.27 -9.77 -7.64
C MET A 230 15.48 -9.27 -6.21
N ARG A 231 14.47 -8.64 -5.58
CA ARG A 231 14.52 -8.23 -4.16
C ARG A 231 14.38 -9.42 -3.21
N CYS A 232 13.81 -10.54 -3.67
CA CYS A 232 13.77 -11.79 -2.92
C CYS A 232 15.12 -12.48 -3.05
N MET A 233 15.79 -12.76 -1.94
CA MET A 233 17.10 -13.43 -1.95
C MET A 233 16.98 -14.89 -2.40
N ARG A 234 18.05 -15.45 -2.99
CA ARG A 234 18.06 -16.86 -3.42
C ARG A 234 17.87 -17.78 -2.21
N GLY A 235 16.97 -18.76 -2.34
CA GLY A 235 16.62 -19.69 -1.26
C GLY A 235 15.74 -19.09 -0.15
N GLU A 236 15.31 -17.83 -0.31
CA GLU A 236 14.29 -17.20 0.51
C GLU A 236 12.89 -17.32 -0.13
N GLY A 237 11.88 -16.90 0.65
CA GLY A 237 10.48 -16.95 0.25
C GLY A 237 10.03 -15.77 -0.64
N PRO A 238 8.70 -15.60 -0.80
CA PRO A 238 8.11 -14.60 -1.68
C PRO A 238 8.20 -13.16 -1.16
N ILE A 239 8.56 -12.98 0.12
CA ILE A 239 8.68 -11.66 0.74
C ILE A 239 10.15 -11.23 0.67
N PRO A 240 10.46 -10.06 0.07
CA PRO A 240 11.81 -9.51 0.07
C PRO A 240 12.39 -9.45 1.48
N VAL A 241 13.52 -10.10 1.72
CA VAL A 241 14.19 -10.10 3.02
C VAL A 241 15.68 -10.28 2.83
N GLU A 242 16.47 -9.45 3.52
CA GLU A 242 17.94 -9.54 3.46
C GLU A 242 18.54 -9.93 4.82
N CYS A 243 18.19 -9.24 5.91
CA CYS A 243 18.87 -9.39 7.20
C CYS A 243 18.12 -10.20 8.28
N ARG A 244 16.79 -10.38 8.15
CA ARG A 244 15.89 -11.00 9.15
C ARG A 244 15.91 -10.40 10.56
N THR A 245 16.56 -9.26 10.76
CA THR A 245 16.87 -8.68 12.07
C THR A 245 16.45 -7.23 12.20
N ALA A 246 15.58 -6.73 11.31
CA ALA A 246 15.20 -5.31 11.23
C ALA A 246 16.41 -4.35 11.09
N ALA A 247 17.50 -4.80 10.48
CA ALA A 247 18.67 -3.96 10.19
C ALA A 247 18.62 -3.30 8.81
N CYS A 248 17.97 -3.93 7.82
CA CYS A 248 18.03 -3.52 6.41
C CYS A 248 16.82 -2.73 5.90
N GLY A 249 15.66 -2.78 6.58
CA GLY A 249 14.41 -2.14 6.14
C GLY A 249 13.69 -2.81 4.95
N THR A 250 14.37 -3.63 4.15
CA THR A 250 13.89 -4.12 2.85
C THR A 250 12.63 -5.00 2.85
N CYS A 251 12.17 -5.47 4.01
CA CYS A 251 11.07 -6.43 4.18
C CYS A 251 9.74 -5.81 4.64
N TRP A 252 9.56 -4.50 4.46
CA TRP A 252 8.32 -3.84 4.80
C TRP A 252 7.16 -4.31 3.91
N VAL A 253 5.98 -4.43 4.51
CA VAL A 253 4.75 -4.93 3.88
C VAL A 253 3.56 -4.14 4.39
N GLY A 254 2.50 -4.07 3.58
CA GLY A 254 1.18 -3.63 4.02
C GLY A 254 0.41 -4.78 4.64
N VAL A 255 -0.35 -4.52 5.71
CA VAL A 255 -1.19 -5.50 6.40
C VAL A 255 -2.65 -5.18 6.13
N LEU A 256 -3.35 -6.05 5.39
CA LEU A 256 -4.78 -5.90 5.11
C LEU A 256 -5.67 -6.55 6.15
N SER A 257 -5.17 -7.59 6.83
CA SER A 257 -5.91 -8.26 7.90
C SER A 257 -6.13 -7.33 9.10
N PRO A 258 -7.13 -7.64 9.93
CA PRO A 258 -7.25 -7.07 11.27
C PRO A 258 -5.95 -7.31 12.06
N THR A 259 -5.47 -6.26 12.74
CA THR A 259 -4.14 -6.24 13.36
C THR A 259 -4.12 -6.93 14.72
N GLU A 260 -5.28 -7.15 15.33
CA GLU A 260 -5.44 -7.95 16.54
C GLU A 260 -4.99 -9.40 16.37
N LYS A 261 -4.76 -9.87 15.14
CA LYS A 261 -4.20 -11.20 14.82
C LYS A 261 -2.66 -11.25 14.79
N LEU A 262 -2.03 -10.11 15.07
CA LEU A 262 -0.60 -9.91 14.98
C LEU A 262 -0.06 -9.50 16.34
N ALA A 263 1.21 -9.82 16.59
CA ALA A 263 1.92 -9.17 17.67
C ALA A 263 2.11 -7.66 17.36
N PRO A 264 2.06 -6.78 18.37
CA PRO A 264 2.40 -5.37 18.21
C PRO A 264 3.80 -5.19 17.61
N PRO A 265 4.10 -4.01 17.02
CA PRO A 265 5.48 -3.64 16.70
C PRO A 265 6.38 -3.80 17.93
N ASN A 266 7.52 -4.49 17.77
CA ASN A 266 8.48 -4.64 18.85
C ASN A 266 9.44 -3.45 18.90
N ASP A 267 10.19 -3.29 19.99
CA ASP A 267 11.15 -2.19 20.16
C ASP A 267 12.15 -2.10 19.02
N ARG A 268 12.56 -3.23 18.45
CA ARG A 268 13.53 -3.23 17.35
C ARG A 268 12.93 -2.62 16.08
N GLU A 269 11.70 -2.99 15.74
CA GLU A 269 10.94 -2.43 14.63
C GLU A 269 10.70 -0.92 14.83
N ILE A 270 10.23 -0.52 16.03
CA ILE A 270 9.96 0.88 16.39
C ILE A 270 11.24 1.72 16.30
N ASN A 271 12.33 1.28 16.92
CA ASN A 271 13.59 2.03 16.95
C ASN A 271 14.24 2.16 15.56
N LYS A 272 14.03 1.17 14.69
CA LYS A 272 14.64 1.14 13.35
C LYS A 272 13.82 1.91 12.31
N TRP A 273 12.53 2.13 12.56
CA TRP A 273 11.63 2.77 11.61
C TRP A 273 12.14 4.12 11.09
N ARG A 274 12.65 4.98 11.98
CA ARG A 274 13.16 6.31 11.62
C ARG A 274 14.25 6.30 10.55
N TYR A 275 15.02 5.21 10.46
CA TYR A 275 16.08 5.07 9.46
C TYR A 275 15.54 4.63 8.10
N PHE A 276 14.40 3.96 8.09
CA PHE A 276 13.76 3.47 6.88
C PHE A 276 12.86 4.52 6.25
N GLY A 277 12.17 5.30 7.07
CA GLY A 277 11.36 6.46 6.66
C GLY A 277 10.14 6.13 5.83
N TYR A 278 9.70 4.87 5.84
CA TYR A 278 8.45 4.50 5.20
C TYR A 278 7.29 5.25 5.86
N GLU A 279 6.29 5.61 5.06
CA GLU A 279 5.11 6.29 5.56
C GLU A 279 4.11 5.28 6.15
N GLY A 280 3.17 5.77 6.97
CA GLY A 280 2.04 4.99 7.46
C GLY A 280 2.32 3.99 8.59
N PHE A 281 3.54 3.88 9.11
CA PHE A 281 3.75 3.16 10.38
C PHE A 281 3.46 4.04 11.57
N THR A 282 2.66 3.51 12.48
CA THR A 282 2.15 4.26 13.62
C THR A 282 2.88 3.92 14.92
N ALA A 283 3.80 2.95 14.91
CA ALA A 283 4.37 2.30 16.10
C ALA A 283 3.34 1.65 17.04
N ASN A 284 2.05 1.70 16.70
CA ASN A 284 0.95 1.18 17.48
C ASN A 284 0.52 -0.20 16.94
N GLU A 285 -0.33 -0.89 17.70
CA GLU A 285 -0.93 -2.17 17.32
C GLU A 285 -1.61 -2.12 15.93
N ASP A 286 -2.21 -0.98 15.57
CA ASP A 286 -2.95 -0.80 14.31
C ASP A 286 -2.08 -0.61 13.05
N SER A 287 -0.75 -0.56 13.21
CA SER A 287 0.15 -0.07 12.17
C SER A 287 -0.05 -0.81 10.82
N PRO A 288 -0.54 -0.12 9.77
CA PRO A 288 -0.88 -0.74 8.49
C PRO A 288 0.37 -1.16 7.70
N ILE A 289 1.53 -0.61 8.03
CA ILE A 289 2.83 -1.00 7.50
C ILE A 289 3.64 -1.66 8.61
N ARG A 290 4.32 -2.76 8.30
CA ARG A 290 5.12 -3.54 9.23
C ARG A 290 6.37 -4.10 8.57
N LEU A 291 7.42 -4.39 9.33
CA LEU A 291 8.55 -5.20 8.88
C LEU A 291 8.17 -6.67 8.97
N ALA A 292 8.07 -7.35 7.82
CA ALA A 292 7.67 -8.76 7.78
C ALA A 292 8.62 -9.69 8.55
N CYS A 293 9.89 -9.29 8.76
CA CYS A 293 10.83 -10.05 9.59
C CYS A 293 10.62 -9.92 11.10
N GLN A 294 9.82 -8.94 11.56
CA GLN A 294 9.43 -8.76 12.95
C GLN A 294 7.94 -9.05 13.17
N LEU A 295 7.20 -9.26 12.09
CA LEU A 295 5.78 -9.55 12.10
C LEU A 295 5.54 -11.00 12.54
N LYS A 296 4.91 -11.17 13.71
CA LYS A 296 4.48 -12.47 14.25
C LYS A 296 2.97 -12.58 14.18
N ALA A 297 2.50 -13.70 13.65
CA ALA A 297 1.07 -13.96 13.46
C ALA A 297 0.55 -14.98 14.48
N HIS A 298 -0.61 -14.72 15.06
CA HIS A 298 -1.36 -15.68 15.87
C HIS A 298 -2.80 -15.90 15.34
N GLY A 299 -3.03 -15.50 14.10
CA GLY A 299 -4.23 -15.70 13.28
C GLY A 299 -3.87 -15.63 11.80
N ASN A 300 -4.86 -15.76 10.92
CA ASN A 300 -4.67 -15.60 9.47
C ASN A 300 -4.33 -14.15 9.11
N VAL A 301 -3.39 -13.98 8.17
CA VAL A 301 -2.89 -12.66 7.77
C VAL A 301 -2.92 -12.50 6.26
N THR A 302 -3.54 -11.42 5.79
CA THR A 302 -3.43 -10.93 4.41
C THR A 302 -2.45 -9.77 4.37
N LEU A 303 -1.45 -9.90 3.51
CA LEU A 303 -0.37 -8.94 3.30
C LEU A 303 -0.39 -8.41 1.87
N VAL A 304 0.21 -7.24 1.70
CA VAL A 304 0.56 -6.66 0.40
C VAL A 304 2.07 -6.44 0.40
N ILE A 305 2.74 -7.00 -0.59
CA ILE A 305 4.17 -6.77 -0.80
C ILE A 305 4.30 -5.54 -1.70
N PRO A 306 5.01 -4.47 -1.27
CA PRO A 306 5.21 -3.30 -2.11
C PRO A 306 6.00 -3.68 -3.36
N PRO A 307 5.80 -2.99 -4.50
CA PRO A 307 6.51 -3.28 -5.73
C PRO A 307 7.98 -2.81 -5.71
N TRP A 308 8.38 -2.11 -4.65
CA TRP A 308 9.76 -1.65 -4.41
C TRP A 308 10.13 -1.70 -2.93
N ASN A 309 11.41 -1.52 -2.64
CA ASN A 309 11.91 -1.24 -1.29
C ASN A 309 13.10 -0.28 -1.35
N GLY A 310 13.45 0.33 -0.22
CA GLY A 310 14.54 1.30 -0.11
C GLY A 310 14.59 1.96 1.25
N LEU A 311 15.58 2.82 1.49
CA LEU A 311 15.77 3.58 2.73
C LEU A 311 15.56 5.06 2.44
N ILE A 312 14.36 5.56 2.76
CA ILE A 312 13.96 6.93 2.47
C ILE A 312 13.97 7.85 3.70
N GLY A 313 14.30 7.35 4.89
CA GLY A 313 14.39 8.16 6.12
C GLY A 313 15.43 9.27 6.07
N LYS A 314 16.44 9.15 5.20
CA LYS A 314 17.41 10.22 4.92
C LYS A 314 16.77 11.47 4.29
N LEU A 315 15.58 11.34 3.69
CA LEU A 315 14.84 12.49 3.15
C LEU A 315 14.28 13.35 4.28
N ASP A 316 13.83 12.73 5.37
CA ASP A 316 13.26 13.41 6.54
C ASP A 316 14.31 14.23 7.29
N GLU A 317 15.55 13.75 7.35
CA GLU A 317 16.69 14.47 7.94
C GLU A 317 16.99 15.76 7.18
N LYS A 318 16.97 15.69 5.84
CA LYS A 318 17.27 16.84 4.98
C LYS A 318 16.15 17.90 5.04
N GLU A 319 14.89 17.48 5.06
CA GLU A 319 13.75 18.41 5.20
C GLU A 319 13.83 19.20 6.51
N LYS A 320 14.22 18.57 7.62
CA LYS A 320 14.45 19.24 8.91
C LYS A 320 15.58 20.25 8.87
N GLU A 321 16.68 19.94 8.19
CA GLU A 321 17.80 20.88 8.02
C GLU A 321 17.42 22.11 7.19
N THR A 322 16.67 21.93 6.09
CA THR A 322 16.17 23.06 5.28
C THR A 322 15.06 23.86 5.97
N GLY A 323 14.18 23.22 6.73
CA GLY A 323 13.10 23.89 7.46
C GLY A 323 13.58 24.64 8.71
N ALA A 324 14.73 24.26 9.29
CA ALA A 324 15.36 24.99 10.39
C ALA A 324 16.22 26.19 9.92
N ALA A 325 16.51 26.28 8.62
CA ALA A 325 17.31 27.33 8.01
C ALA A 325 16.47 28.41 7.29
N ALA A 326 15.14 28.31 7.34
CA ALA A 326 14.16 29.25 6.80
C ALA A 326 13.42 29.98 7.94
#